data_AF-A0A4P5QM34-F1
#
_entry.id   AF-A0A4P5QM34-F1
#
_cell.length_a   1.000
_cell.length_b   1.000
_cell.length_c   1.000
_cell.angle_alpha   90.00
_cell.angle_beta   90.00
_cell.angle_gamma   90.00
#
_symmetry.space_group_name_H-M   'P 1'
#
loop_
_entity.id
_entity.type
_entity.pdbx_description
1 polymer ?
#
loop_
_entity_poly.entity_id
_entity_poly.type
_entity_poly.pdbx_seq_one_letter_code
_entity_poly.pdbx_strand_id
1 'polypeptide(L)'
;MSITKKPAFSRRLPDLVTEELAAVLSGKAGYEFKDLFDVVHENLKARNAASGGEEMLRLRSYEKLQALVGRGMVKITVGKDGKKSYKGLPKELAKLETNVTPAI
;
A
#
# COMPACT_ATOMS: atom_id res chain seq x y z
N MET A 1 -23.18 -21.56 23.96
CA MET A 1 -23.15 -20.82 22.68
C MET A 1 -21.85 -20.06 22.60
N SER A 2 -20.84 -20.65 21.97
CA SER A 2 -19.51 -20.06 21.80
C SER A 2 -19.56 -19.04 20.66
N ILE A 3 -19.61 -17.76 21.01
CA ILE A 3 -19.52 -16.65 20.07
C ILE A 3 -18.05 -16.59 19.62
N THR A 4 -17.70 -17.37 18.60
CA THR A 4 -16.40 -17.26 17.96
C THR A 4 -16.33 -15.87 17.33
N LYS A 5 -15.61 -14.95 17.99
CA LYS A 5 -15.18 -13.68 17.39
C LYS A 5 -14.33 -14.00 16.17
N LYS A 6 -14.97 -14.21 15.01
CA LYS A 6 -14.27 -14.24 13.72
C LYS A 6 -13.71 -12.84 13.53
N PRO A 7 -12.38 -12.64 13.51
CA PRO A 7 -11.85 -11.34 13.11
C PRO A 7 -12.37 -11.08 11.70
N ALA A 8 -13.02 -9.94 11.49
CA ALA A 8 -13.47 -9.48 10.17
C ALA A 8 -12.29 -9.05 9.27
N PHE A 9 -11.18 -9.81 9.34
CA PHE A 9 -10.01 -9.77 8.48
C PHE A 9 -10.09 -10.82 7.35
N SER A 10 -11.29 -11.33 7.06
CA SER A 10 -11.54 -12.16 5.88
C SER A 10 -12.25 -11.36 4.80
N ARG A 11 -11.46 -10.59 4.06
CA ARG A 11 -11.55 -10.60 2.60
C ARG A 11 -10.14 -10.80 2.08
N ARG A 12 -9.91 -11.97 1.49
CA ARG A 12 -8.69 -12.40 0.79
C ARG A 12 -8.52 -11.61 -0.52
N LEU A 13 -8.74 -10.29 -0.46
CA LEU A 13 -8.40 -9.35 -1.51
C LEU A 13 -7.14 -8.62 -1.03
N PRO A 14 -6.19 -8.28 -1.91
CA PRO A 14 -5.15 -7.33 -1.52
C PRO A 14 -5.83 -6.09 -0.93
N ASP A 15 -5.32 -5.63 0.21
CA ASP A 15 -5.87 -4.46 0.90
C ASP A 15 -5.88 -3.29 -0.09
N LEU A 16 -7.00 -2.59 -0.27
CA LEU A 16 -7.13 -1.51 -1.26
C LEU A 16 -6.00 -0.48 -1.11
N VAL A 17 -5.56 -0.21 0.13
CA VAL A 17 -4.43 0.68 0.42
C VAL A 17 -3.13 0.13 -0.16
N THR A 18 -2.93 -1.18 -0.08
CA THR A 18 -1.74 -1.86 -0.64
C THR A 18 -1.75 -1.87 -2.15
N GLU A 19 -2.92 -2.06 -2.78
CA GLU A 19 -3.07 -1.97 -4.24
C GLU A 19 -2.74 -0.56 -4.73
N GLU A 20 -3.32 0.47 -4.10
CA GLU A 20 -3.04 1.86 -4.46
C GLU A 20 -1.56 2.22 -4.21
N LEU A 21 -0.99 1.81 -3.08
CA LEU A 21 0.44 1.99 -2.82
C LEU A 21 1.30 1.31 -3.89
N ALA A 22 0.98 0.07 -4.26
CA ALA A 22 1.70 -0.66 -5.29
C ALA A 22 1.55 0.02 -6.65
N ALA A 23 0.36 0.50 -7.02
CA ALA A 23 0.10 1.18 -8.28
C ALA A 23 0.89 2.50 -8.37
N VAL A 24 0.87 3.33 -7.33
CA VAL A 24 1.60 4.60 -7.30
C VAL A 24 3.12 4.35 -7.30
N LEU A 25 3.59 3.37 -6.51
CA LEU A 25 5.01 3.03 -6.42
C LEU A 25 5.55 2.26 -7.64
N SER A 26 4.68 1.63 -8.42
CA SER A 26 5.04 0.97 -9.69
C SER A 26 5.54 1.98 -10.74
N GLY A 27 5.24 3.27 -10.53
CA GLY A 27 5.85 4.38 -11.27
C GLY A 27 7.39 4.37 -11.22
N LYS A 28 8.04 4.93 -12.26
CA LYS A 28 9.52 5.04 -12.31
C LYS A 28 10.11 6.05 -11.30
N ALA A 29 9.26 6.88 -10.69
CA ALA A 29 9.65 7.95 -9.78
C ALA A 29 9.80 7.45 -8.32
N GLY A 30 10.67 8.12 -7.56
CA GLY A 30 10.72 7.95 -6.11
C GLY A 30 9.85 9.01 -5.45
N TYR A 31 8.99 8.61 -4.52
CA TYR A 31 8.03 9.49 -3.85
C TYR A 31 8.43 9.75 -2.41
N GLU A 32 8.26 10.97 -1.91
CA GLU A 32 8.29 11.22 -0.47
C GLU A 32 7.01 10.64 0.17
N PHE A 33 7.07 10.25 1.45
CA PHE A 33 5.90 9.67 2.13
C PHE A 33 4.67 10.58 2.07
N LYS A 34 4.88 11.89 2.21
CA LYS A 34 3.80 12.89 2.17
C LYS A 34 3.11 12.89 0.81
N ASP A 35 3.89 12.96 -0.26
CA ASP A 35 3.39 12.99 -1.64
C ASP A 35 2.70 11.68 -2.01
N LEU A 36 3.33 10.55 -1.66
CA LEU A 36 2.76 9.22 -1.83
C LEU A 36 1.42 9.06 -1.10
N PHE A 37 1.35 9.53 0.14
CA PHE A 37 0.14 9.43 0.95
C PHE A 37 -1.00 10.28 0.37
N ASP A 38 -0.70 11.49 -0.11
CA ASP A 38 -1.71 12.39 -0.69
C ASP A 38 -2.39 11.76 -1.91
N VAL A 39 -1.60 11.20 -2.82
CA VAL A 39 -2.10 10.50 -4.02
C VAL A 39 -2.94 9.27 -3.63
N VAL A 40 -2.43 8.44 -2.72
CA VAL A 40 -3.16 7.24 -2.26
C VAL A 40 -4.45 7.62 -1.54
N HIS A 41 -4.43 8.69 -0.74
CA HIS A 41 -5.60 9.18 -0.03
C HIS A 41 -6.66 9.69 -1.00
N GLU A 42 -6.28 10.45 -2.02
CA GLU A 42 -7.19 10.93 -3.05
C GLU A 42 -7.82 9.76 -3.83
N ASN A 43 -7.03 8.76 -4.24
CA ASN A 43 -7.54 7.56 -4.91
C ASN A 43 -8.50 6.76 -4.03
N LEU A 44 -8.16 6.54 -2.76
CA LEU A 44 -9.04 5.81 -1.83
C LEU A 44 -10.33 6.58 -1.57
N LYS A 45 -10.27 7.91 -1.52
CA LYS A 45 -11.46 8.76 -1.39
C LYS A 45 -12.33 8.65 -2.64
N ALA A 46 -11.74 8.69 -3.84
CA ALA A 46 -12.45 8.51 -5.11
C ALA A 46 -13.11 7.11 -5.20
N ARG A 47 -12.48 6.08 -4.63
CA ARG A 47 -13.01 4.69 -4.58
C ARG A 47 -13.97 4.43 -3.41
N ASN A 48 -14.38 5.46 -2.65
CA ASN A 48 -15.18 5.33 -1.42
C ASN A 48 -14.57 4.35 -0.38
N ALA A 49 -13.26 4.15 -0.44
CA ALA A 49 -12.49 3.26 0.42
C ALA A 49 -11.87 3.99 1.62
N ALA A 50 -12.00 5.31 1.70
CA ALA A 50 -11.52 6.15 2.80
C ALA A 50 -12.42 6.06 4.06
N SER A 51 -12.78 4.85 4.48
CA SER A 51 -13.66 4.62 5.62
C SER A 51 -12.84 4.54 6.92
N GLY A 52 -12.94 5.56 7.77
CA GLY A 52 -12.25 5.62 9.07
C GLY A 52 -11.47 6.90 9.37
N GLY A 53 -11.50 7.87 8.46
CA GLY A 53 -10.78 9.15 8.61
C GLY A 53 -9.31 9.07 8.16
N GLU A 54 -8.74 10.24 7.87
CA GLU A 54 -7.40 10.40 7.31
C GLU A 54 -6.31 9.78 8.21
N GLU A 55 -6.47 9.88 9.53
CA GLU A 55 -5.51 9.36 10.51
C GLU A 55 -5.36 7.83 10.45
N MET A 56 -6.49 7.10 10.32
CA MET A 56 -6.49 5.65 10.19
C MET A 56 -5.88 5.19 8.87
N LEU A 57 -6.16 5.92 7.78
CA LEU A 57 -5.54 5.66 6.49
C LEU A 57 -4.03 5.89 6.54
N ARG A 58 -3.59 6.95 7.22
CA ARG A 58 -2.17 7.26 7.38
C ARG A 58 -1.42 6.16 8.13
N LEU A 59 -1.97 5.69 9.24
CA LEU A 59 -1.41 4.56 10.00
C LEU A 59 -1.34 3.29 9.15
N ARG A 60 -2.45 2.94 8.46
CA ARG A 60 -2.48 1.77 7.58
C ARG A 60 -1.49 1.87 6.43
N SER A 61 -1.46 3.00 5.72
CA SER A 61 -0.53 3.25 4.61
C SER A 61 0.91 3.11 5.06
N TYR A 62 1.26 3.63 6.25
CA TYR A 62 2.60 3.48 6.80
C TYR A 62 2.96 2.02 7.11
N GLU A 63 2.07 1.29 7.77
CA GLU A 63 2.27 -0.13 8.08
C GLU A 63 2.45 -0.98 6.81
N LYS A 64 1.59 -0.76 5.81
CA LYS A 64 1.69 -1.45 4.50
C LYS A 64 2.97 -1.08 3.77
N LEU A 65 3.34 0.20 3.77
CA LEU A 65 4.58 0.67 3.16
C LEU A 65 5.80 0.02 3.83
N GLN A 66 5.83 -0.06 5.16
CA GLN A 66 6.90 -0.76 5.88
C GLN A 66 6.94 -2.25 5.54
N ALA A 67 5.79 -2.92 5.41
CA ALA A 67 5.73 -4.30 4.99
C ALA A 67 6.28 -4.50 3.57
N LEU A 68 5.99 -3.60 2.63
CA LEU A 68 6.52 -3.63 1.26
C LEU A 68 8.03 -3.40 1.22
N VAL A 69 8.56 -2.51 2.07
CA VAL A 69 10.00 -2.30 2.24
C VAL A 69 10.65 -3.56 2.82
N GLY A 70 10.08 -4.14 3.87
CA GLY A 70 10.59 -5.36 4.50
C GLY A 70 10.57 -6.58 3.57
N ARG A 71 9.63 -6.62 2.61
CA ARG A 71 9.58 -7.64 1.55
C ARG A 71 10.54 -7.37 0.39
N GLY A 72 11.24 -6.24 0.38
CA GLY A 72 12.14 -5.86 -0.70
C GLY A 72 11.41 -5.41 -1.98
N MET A 73 10.13 -5.04 -1.89
CA MET A 73 9.33 -4.57 -3.04
C MET A 73 9.46 -3.06 -3.24
N VAL A 74 9.80 -2.34 -2.17
CA VAL A 74 10.02 -0.89 -2.17
C VAL A 74 11.42 -0.61 -1.64
N LYS A 75 12.18 0.16 -2.40
CA LYS A 75 13.51 0.61 -2.01
C LYS A 75 13.44 2.02 -1.44
N ILE A 76 13.92 2.17 -0.21
CA ILE A 76 14.10 3.48 0.41
C ILE A 76 15.45 4.04 -0.06
N THR A 77 15.42 5.25 -0.59
CA THR A 77 16.62 6.01 -0.96
C THR A 77 16.61 7.30 -0.14
N VAL A 78 17.76 7.68 0.40
CA VAL A 78 17.91 8.95 1.10
C VAL A 78 18.61 9.92 0.16
N GLY A 79 17.95 11.04 -0.13
CA GLY A 79 18.51 12.12 -0.94
C GLY A 79 19.60 12.89 -0.20
N LYS A 80 20.31 13.76 -0.93
CA LYS A 80 21.36 14.63 -0.34
C LYS A 80 20.81 15.56 0.75
N ASP A 81 19.53 15.90 0.66
CA ASP A 81 18.80 16.74 1.64
C ASP A 81 18.33 15.97 2.90
N GLY A 82 18.73 14.70 3.06
CA GLY A 82 18.31 13.85 4.18
C GLY A 82 16.87 13.32 4.09
N LYS A 83 16.16 13.64 3.01
CA LYS A 83 14.78 13.20 2.76
C LYS A 83 14.73 11.75 2.27
N LYS A 84 13.77 11.00 2.81
CA LYS A 84 13.52 9.59 2.44
C LYS A 84 12.54 9.53 1.27
N SER A 85 12.97 8.94 0.17
CA SER A 85 12.15 8.68 -0.99
C SER A 85 11.94 7.18 -1.15
N TYR A 86 10.69 6.78 -1.35
CA TYR A 86 10.25 5.41 -1.54
C TYR A 86 10.10 5.18 -3.03
N LYS A 87 10.84 4.21 -3.57
CA LYS A 87 10.77 3.83 -4.97
C LYS A 87 10.31 2.38 -5.08
N GLY A 88 9.20 2.14 -5.75
CA GLY A 88 8.77 0.78 -6.01
C GLY A 88 9.67 0.08 -7.01
N LEU A 89 9.82 -1.22 -6.83
CA LEU A 89 10.46 -2.09 -7.81
C LEU A 89 9.35 -2.72 -8.65
N PRO A 90 9.10 -2.25 -9.89
CA PRO A 90 7.94 -2.69 -10.68
C PRO A 90 7.94 -4.21 -10.91
N LYS A 91 9.11 -4.84 -11.02
CA LYS A 91 9.24 -6.31 -11.12
C LYS A 91 8.73 -7.06 -9.88
N GLU A 92 8.93 -6.49 -8.70
CA GLU A 92 8.48 -7.10 -7.44
C GLU A 92 7.02 -6.74 -7.16
N LEU A 93 6.63 -5.49 -7.43
CA LEU A 93 5.24 -5.03 -7.27
C LEU A 93 4.28 -5.76 -8.23
N ALA A 94 4.70 -6.11 -9.45
CA ALA A 94 3.91 -6.93 -10.36
C ALA A 94 3.55 -8.31 -9.76
N LYS A 95 4.35 -8.83 -8.83
CA LYS A 95 4.03 -10.09 -8.13
C LYS A 95 2.80 -9.98 -7.22
N LEU A 96 2.46 -8.78 -6.75
CA LEU A 96 1.22 -8.52 -6.00
C LEU A 96 0.00 -8.57 -6.92
N GLU A 97 0.12 -8.08 -8.15
CA GLU A 97 -0.97 -8.11 -9.14
C GLU A 97 -1.25 -9.54 -9.64
N THR A 98 -0.21 -10.38 -9.78
CA THR A 98 -0.36 -11.75 -10.30
C THR A 98 -0.98 -12.76 -9.33
N ASN A 99 -1.31 -12.38 -8.09
CA ASN A 99 -2.04 -13.28 -7.19
C ASN A 99 -3.58 -13.20 -7.38
N VAL A 100 -4.03 -12.59 -8.47
CA VAL A 100 -5.33 -12.93 -9.07
C VAL A 100 -5.13 -14.26 -9.78
N THR A 101 -5.39 -15.36 -9.08
CA THR A 101 -5.40 -16.71 -9.65
C THR A 101 -6.30 -16.71 -10.89
N PRO A 102 -5.81 -17.09 -12.10
CA PRO A 102 -6.71 -17.53 -13.14
C PRO A 102 -7.32 -18.82 -12.62
N ALA A 103 -8.56 -18.74 -12.13
CA ALA A 103 -9.37 -19.92 -11.89
C ALA A 103 -9.50 -20.63 -13.25
N ILE A 104 -8.75 -21.72 -13.40
CA ILE A 104 -8.95 -22.73 -14.44
C ILE A 104 -10.16 -23.57 -14.02
#